data_AF-A0AAX6QS56-F1
#
_entry.id   AF-A0AAX6QS56-F1
#
_cell.length_a   1.000
_cell.length_b   1.000
_cell.length_c   1.000
_cell.angle_alpha   90.00
_cell.angle_beta   90.00
_cell.angle_gamma   90.00
#
_symmetry.space_group_name_H-M   'P 1'
#
loop_
_entity.id
_entity.type
_entity.pdbx_description
1 polymer ?
#
loop_
_entity_poly.entity_id
_entity_poly.type
_entity_poly.pdbx_seq_one_letter_code
_entity_poly.pdbx_strand_id
1 'polypeptide(L)'
;MSFASVFSNRTSRKSVSRAGDEDTMANSEGDRNPTEVQMSQLVLPCHTNLRGELSIGQLLKWIDTTAYLSAERHAGCPCVTASMDDIYFEHTISVGQVVNIKAKVNRAFNSSMEVGIQVTSEDLCSEKQWTVCKALATFVAHQQLSKVKLKQINPRTEEEKTEHSVAAERRRMRLLYADTIKDLLANCTIKEDPESKDCSRMVPAEKTRVESVELVLPPHANHQGNTFGGQIMAWMENVATIAASRLCRAHPTLKAIEMFHFRGPSQVGDRLVLKAIVNNAFKHSMEVGVCVEAYRQEAEPHWRHINSAFMTFVVLDADDQPQKLPWIQPQPGEGERRYREASARKKIRLDRKYIVSCKQAEVPLSVPWDPSNQVYLSYNNVSSLKMLVAKSNWVLSSEISQVRLYTLEEDKFLSFHLEMVVHVDAAQAFLLLSDLRRRPEWDRHYRSVDLVQQVDEDDAIYHVISPGLGGNAKPQDFVILASRRKPCDNGEPYIIALRSVTLPTHPEVPEYRRGETLCSGFCLWHEGDQVTKVSYYNQATPGLLNYVTTNVSGLSSEFYSTFKACEHFLLDNRNDLAPSLQTL
;
A
#
# COMPACT_ATOMS: atom_id res chain seq x y z
N MET A 1 -72.67 -5.57 34.50
CA MET A 1 -72.38 -7.01 34.36
C MET A 1 -70.89 -7.20 34.52
N SER A 2 -70.51 -7.70 35.69
CA SER A 2 -69.15 -8.06 36.11
C SER A 2 -69.26 -9.51 36.55
N PHE A 3 -68.35 -10.38 36.13
CA PHE A 3 -68.13 -11.65 36.82
C PHE A 3 -66.66 -12.02 36.81
N ALA A 4 -66.16 -12.23 38.01
CA ALA A 4 -64.81 -12.60 38.37
C ALA A 4 -64.57 -14.11 38.24
N SER A 5 -63.29 -14.44 38.09
CA SER A 5 -62.54 -15.58 38.63
C SER A 5 -63.29 -16.51 39.62
N VAL A 6 -63.08 -17.84 39.52
CA VAL A 6 -62.44 -18.72 40.54
C VAL A 6 -62.39 -20.14 39.94
N PHE A 7 -61.21 -20.80 39.91
CA PHE A 7 -60.93 -22.11 40.54
C PHE A 7 -59.57 -22.67 40.10
N SER A 8 -58.69 -22.80 41.09
CA SER A 8 -57.45 -23.56 41.09
C SER A 8 -57.72 -24.97 41.61
N ASN A 9 -57.06 -26.01 41.05
CA ASN A 9 -56.31 -26.98 41.86
C ASN A 9 -55.45 -27.95 41.04
N ARG A 10 -54.23 -28.17 41.56
CA ARG A 10 -53.22 -29.17 41.17
C ARG A 10 -53.70 -30.60 41.43
N THR A 11 -53.22 -31.57 40.64
CA THR A 11 -52.54 -32.78 41.16
C THR A 11 -51.78 -33.57 40.08
N SER A 12 -50.63 -34.08 40.52
CA SER A 12 -49.58 -34.87 39.86
C SER A 12 -50.05 -36.13 39.12
N ARG A 13 -49.47 -36.40 37.93
CA ARG A 13 -49.20 -37.79 37.48
C ARG A 13 -47.95 -37.87 36.58
N LYS A 14 -47.01 -38.65 37.11
CA LYS A 14 -45.75 -39.25 36.62
C LYS A 14 -45.44 -39.25 35.11
N SER A 15 -44.15 -38.98 34.87
CA SER A 15 -43.29 -39.34 33.75
C SER A 15 -43.56 -40.71 33.12
N VAL A 16 -43.73 -40.74 31.80
CA VAL A 16 -43.36 -41.88 30.95
C VAL A 16 -42.65 -41.34 29.71
N SER A 17 -41.42 -41.80 29.55
CA SER A 17 -40.53 -41.60 28.42
C SER A 17 -41.11 -42.12 27.10
N ARG A 18 -41.08 -41.28 26.07
CA ARG A 18 -40.95 -41.72 24.67
C ARG A 18 -39.90 -40.85 24.00
N ALA A 19 -38.69 -41.40 23.96
CA ALA A 19 -37.69 -41.06 22.98
C ALA A 19 -38.22 -41.47 21.60
N GLY A 20 -38.01 -40.62 20.60
CA GLY A 20 -38.41 -40.86 19.22
C GLY A 20 -38.39 -39.57 18.42
N ASP A 21 -37.21 -39.24 17.91
CA ASP A 21 -36.96 -38.65 16.59
C ASP A 21 -37.84 -37.47 16.14
N GLU A 22 -37.51 -36.28 16.60
CA GLU A 22 -37.74 -35.03 15.86
C GLU A 22 -36.48 -34.14 15.98
N ASP A 23 -35.35 -34.62 15.48
CA ASP A 23 -34.16 -33.80 15.27
C ASP A 23 -33.46 -34.28 13.99
N THR A 24 -34.05 -33.96 12.85
CA THR A 24 -33.36 -33.95 11.56
C THR A 24 -34.21 -33.12 10.61
N MET A 25 -33.59 -32.15 9.95
CA MET A 25 -34.19 -31.14 9.06
C MET A 25 -34.59 -29.80 9.72
N ALA A 26 -33.67 -29.21 10.49
CA ALA A 26 -33.57 -27.76 10.59
C ALA A 26 -32.30 -27.31 9.84
N ASN A 27 -32.52 -26.90 8.60
CA ASN A 27 -31.70 -26.07 7.70
C ASN A 27 -30.25 -25.76 8.08
N SER A 28 -29.35 -26.13 7.17
CA SER A 28 -28.00 -25.60 6.99
C SER A 28 -28.01 -24.12 6.55
N GLU A 29 -28.62 -23.22 7.32
CA GLU A 29 -28.33 -21.79 7.21
C GLU A 29 -27.09 -21.52 8.07
N GLY A 30 -25.96 -21.24 7.40
CA GLY A 30 -24.70 -20.91 8.07
C GLY A 30 -24.91 -19.85 9.14
N ASP A 31 -24.35 -20.10 10.32
CA ASP A 31 -24.47 -19.27 11.52
C ASP A 31 -24.06 -17.82 11.22
N ARG A 32 -25.05 -16.95 10.93
CA ARG A 32 -24.80 -15.54 10.58
C ARG A 32 -24.39 -14.77 11.82
N ASN A 33 -23.32 -13.99 11.72
CA ASN A 33 -22.89 -13.15 12.83
C ASN A 33 -24.03 -12.17 13.21
N PRO A 34 -24.46 -12.10 14.48
CA PRO A 34 -25.61 -11.29 14.88
C PRO A 34 -25.42 -9.78 14.63
N THR A 35 -24.16 -9.34 14.45
CA THR A 35 -23.81 -7.95 14.15
C THR A 35 -23.78 -7.65 12.65
N GLU A 36 -23.92 -8.67 11.79
CA GLU A 36 -23.81 -8.51 10.34
C GLU A 36 -24.98 -7.71 9.76
N VAL A 37 -24.66 -6.67 9.00
CA VAL A 37 -25.60 -5.84 8.25
C VAL A 37 -25.22 -5.92 6.79
N GLN A 38 -26.21 -6.20 5.94
CA GLN A 38 -26.06 -6.16 4.50
C GLN A 38 -26.94 -5.05 3.92
N MET A 39 -26.37 -4.28 2.99
CA MET A 39 -27.07 -3.28 2.20
C MET A 39 -26.80 -3.56 0.72
N SER A 40 -27.85 -3.59 -0.08
CA SER A 40 -27.77 -3.71 -1.55
C SER A 40 -28.41 -2.48 -2.18
N GLN A 41 -27.70 -1.83 -3.10
CA GLN A 41 -28.16 -0.61 -3.78
C GLN A 41 -27.90 -0.71 -5.28
N LEU A 42 -28.92 -0.40 -6.08
CA LEU A 42 -28.77 -0.24 -7.52
C LEU A 42 -28.14 1.12 -7.83
N VAL A 43 -27.13 1.13 -8.71
CA VAL A 43 -26.48 2.38 -9.13
C VAL A 43 -27.35 3.08 -10.16
N LEU A 44 -27.97 4.18 -9.73
CA LEU A 44 -28.80 5.03 -10.55
C LEU A 44 -27.99 6.19 -11.14
N PRO A 45 -28.44 6.82 -12.24
CA PRO A 45 -27.75 7.98 -12.82
C PRO A 45 -27.54 9.16 -11.86
N CYS A 46 -28.40 9.32 -10.85
CA CYS A 46 -28.22 10.36 -9.83
C CYS A 46 -27.07 10.07 -8.84
N HIS A 47 -26.56 8.83 -8.82
CA HIS A 47 -25.44 8.43 -7.98
C HIS A 47 -24.09 8.54 -8.71
N THR A 48 -24.10 8.84 -10.01
CA THR A 48 -22.90 8.77 -10.85
C THR A 48 -22.29 10.12 -11.17
N ASN A 49 -20.99 10.08 -11.47
CA ASN A 49 -20.23 11.19 -12.01
C ASN A 49 -20.57 11.41 -13.50
N LEU A 50 -19.91 12.40 -14.12
CA LEU A 50 -20.12 12.75 -15.54
C LEU A 50 -19.79 11.62 -16.53
N ARG A 51 -19.04 10.59 -16.11
CA ARG A 51 -18.70 9.42 -16.93
C ARG A 51 -19.68 8.25 -16.75
N GLY A 52 -20.70 8.40 -15.91
CA GLY A 52 -21.61 7.29 -15.60
C GLY A 52 -21.00 6.26 -14.63
N GLU A 53 -19.97 6.63 -13.89
CA GLU A 53 -19.41 5.80 -12.82
C GLU A 53 -19.93 6.29 -11.46
N LEU A 54 -20.12 5.39 -10.50
CA LEU A 54 -20.54 5.71 -9.15
C LEU A 54 -19.60 6.75 -8.51
N SER A 55 -20.17 7.85 -8.02
CA SER A 55 -19.43 8.81 -7.20
C SER A 55 -18.91 8.11 -5.96
N ILE A 56 -17.59 8.18 -5.74
CA ILE A 56 -16.97 7.51 -4.60
C ILE A 56 -17.43 8.15 -3.29
N GLY A 57 -17.73 9.46 -3.26
CA GLY A 57 -18.38 10.09 -2.12
C GLY A 57 -19.71 9.43 -1.75
N GLN A 58 -20.55 9.09 -2.73
CA GLN A 58 -21.79 8.35 -2.48
C GLN A 58 -21.53 6.93 -1.95
N LEU A 59 -20.53 6.25 -2.50
CA LEU A 59 -20.11 4.93 -2.00
C LEU A 59 -19.64 5.00 -0.54
N LEU A 60 -18.81 5.99 -0.17
CA LEU A 60 -18.33 6.20 1.19
C LEU A 60 -19.48 6.49 2.17
N LYS A 61 -20.51 7.21 1.72
CA LYS A 61 -21.72 7.44 2.51
C LYS A 61 -22.46 6.13 2.79
N TRP A 62 -22.61 5.25 1.80
CA TRP A 62 -23.22 3.95 2.01
C TRP A 62 -22.37 3.05 2.91
N ILE A 63 -21.05 2.99 2.69
CA ILE A 63 -20.09 2.25 3.53
C ILE A 63 -20.24 2.64 5.01
N ASP A 64 -20.20 3.94 5.33
CA ASP A 64 -20.33 4.43 6.70
C ASP A 64 -21.72 4.14 7.27
N THR A 65 -22.79 4.29 6.49
CA THR A 65 -24.16 4.00 6.95
C THR A 65 -24.33 2.53 7.30
N THR A 66 -23.85 1.61 6.46
CA THR A 66 -23.92 0.16 6.73
C THR A 66 -23.09 -0.21 7.96
N ALA A 67 -21.89 0.36 8.10
CA ALA A 67 -21.02 0.11 9.24
C ALA A 67 -21.57 0.70 10.55
N TYR A 68 -22.14 1.90 10.49
CA TYR A 68 -22.83 2.56 11.60
C TYR A 68 -23.99 1.69 12.11
N LEU A 69 -24.81 1.13 11.22
CA LEU A 69 -25.92 0.25 11.60
C LEU A 69 -25.43 -1.04 12.28
N SER A 70 -24.32 -1.62 11.82
CA SER A 70 -23.69 -2.78 12.44
C SER A 70 -23.17 -2.46 13.85
N ALA A 71 -22.53 -1.30 14.00
CA ALA A 71 -22.04 -0.82 15.29
C ALA A 71 -23.17 -0.52 16.29
N GLU A 72 -24.21 0.18 15.85
CA GLU A 72 -25.37 0.52 16.68
C GLU A 72 -26.13 -0.75 17.12
N ARG A 73 -26.27 -1.75 16.24
CA ARG A 73 -26.88 -3.03 16.57
C ARG A 73 -26.11 -3.77 17.68
N HIS A 74 -24.78 -3.70 17.68
CA HIS A 74 -23.95 -4.30 18.72
C HIS A 74 -23.96 -3.49 20.03
N ALA A 75 -23.88 -2.16 19.93
CA ALA A 75 -23.81 -1.27 21.09
C ALA A 75 -25.15 -1.11 21.81
N GLY A 76 -26.28 -1.24 21.10
CA GLY A 76 -27.60 -0.88 21.60
C GLY A 76 -27.77 0.62 21.89
N CYS A 77 -26.86 1.46 21.40
CA CYS A 77 -26.88 2.91 21.56
C CYS A 77 -26.19 3.61 20.39
N PRO A 78 -26.44 4.91 20.18
CA PRO A 78 -25.89 5.64 19.05
C PRO A 78 -24.36 5.68 19.08
N CYS A 79 -23.79 5.45 17.90
CA CYS A 79 -22.36 5.39 17.69
C CYS A 79 -21.89 6.56 16.82
N VAL A 80 -20.61 6.91 16.89
CA VAL A 80 -20.02 7.90 15.99
C VAL A 80 -18.76 7.33 15.35
N THR A 81 -18.53 7.68 14.08
CA THR A 81 -17.34 7.28 13.34
C THR A 81 -16.12 8.00 13.92
N ALA A 82 -15.17 7.26 14.46
CA ALA A 82 -13.97 7.83 15.09
C ALA A 82 -12.76 7.81 14.16
N SER A 83 -12.62 6.76 13.36
CA SER A 83 -11.56 6.68 12.35
C SER A 83 -11.92 5.71 11.23
N MET A 84 -11.29 5.92 10.09
CA MET A 84 -11.33 5.03 8.95
C MET A 84 -9.91 4.57 8.63
N ASP A 85 -9.74 3.28 8.33
CA ASP A 85 -8.45 2.74 7.87
C ASP A 85 -8.22 3.04 6.38
N ASP A 86 -7.05 2.64 5.87
CA ASP A 86 -6.73 2.75 4.45
C ASP A 86 -7.78 2.02 3.61
N ILE A 87 -8.37 2.70 2.63
CA ILE A 87 -9.32 2.13 1.68
C ILE A 87 -8.68 2.14 0.30
N TYR A 88 -8.66 0.99 -0.36
CA TYR A 88 -8.20 0.86 -1.74
C TYR A 88 -9.37 0.48 -2.63
N PHE A 89 -9.56 1.22 -3.72
CA PHE A 89 -10.59 0.96 -4.72
C PHE A 89 -9.97 0.18 -5.87
N GLU A 90 -10.31 -1.10 -5.97
CA GLU A 90 -9.79 -2.00 -7.00
C GLU A 90 -10.53 -1.80 -8.33
N HIS A 91 -11.85 -1.70 -8.28
CA HIS A 91 -12.74 -1.66 -9.43
C HIS A 91 -13.68 -0.43 -9.38
N THR A 92 -13.98 0.18 -10.53
CA THR A 92 -14.97 1.26 -10.66
C THR A 92 -16.37 0.66 -10.91
N ILE A 93 -17.42 1.29 -10.40
CA ILE A 93 -18.79 0.76 -10.52
C ILE A 93 -19.55 1.64 -11.52
N SER A 94 -20.23 1.04 -12.49
CA SER A 94 -20.99 1.75 -13.53
C SER A 94 -22.49 1.82 -13.23
N VAL A 95 -23.21 2.76 -13.87
CA VAL A 95 -24.69 2.81 -13.83
C VAL A 95 -25.27 1.44 -14.19
N GLY A 96 -26.29 1.00 -13.44
CA GLY A 96 -27.00 -0.26 -13.67
C GLY A 96 -26.41 -1.46 -12.92
N GLN A 97 -25.20 -1.36 -12.40
CA GLN A 97 -24.63 -2.39 -11.52
C GLN A 97 -25.23 -2.29 -10.11
N VAL A 98 -25.23 -3.41 -9.38
CA VAL A 98 -25.67 -3.49 -7.99
C VAL A 98 -24.45 -3.49 -7.08
N VAL A 99 -24.49 -2.64 -6.05
CA VAL A 99 -23.48 -2.60 -4.99
C VAL A 99 -24.00 -3.36 -3.78
N ASN A 100 -23.22 -4.35 -3.35
CA ASN A 100 -23.48 -5.18 -2.18
C ASN A 100 -22.44 -4.86 -1.10
N ILE A 101 -22.88 -4.24 -0.01
CA ILE A 101 -22.04 -3.86 1.13
C ILE A 101 -22.41 -4.77 2.31
N LYS A 102 -21.42 -5.49 2.83
CA LYS A 102 -21.54 -6.27 4.07
C LYS A 102 -20.67 -5.65 5.14
N ALA A 103 -21.23 -5.41 6.32
CA ALA A 103 -20.50 -4.90 7.48
C ALA A 103 -20.74 -5.79 8.70
N LYS A 104 -19.69 -6.12 9.45
CA LYS A 104 -19.77 -6.90 10.70
C LYS A 104 -18.79 -6.34 11.73
N VAL A 105 -19.10 -6.47 13.01
CA VAL A 105 -18.18 -6.05 14.07
C VAL A 105 -17.14 -7.15 14.29
N ASN A 106 -15.87 -6.85 13.96
CA ASN A 106 -14.76 -7.79 14.13
C ASN A 106 -14.36 -7.91 15.60
N ARG A 107 -14.34 -6.78 16.31
CA ARG A 107 -13.93 -6.73 17.73
C ARG A 107 -14.50 -5.52 18.44
N ALA A 108 -15.10 -5.77 19.61
CA ALA A 108 -15.45 -4.73 20.57
C ALA A 108 -14.36 -4.60 21.64
N PHE A 109 -13.92 -3.38 21.91
CA PHE A 109 -12.97 -3.05 22.97
C PHE A 109 -13.73 -2.52 24.20
N ASN A 110 -13.22 -1.47 24.85
CA ASN A 110 -13.88 -0.88 26.00
C ASN A 110 -15.06 0.00 25.57
N SER A 111 -14.80 1.09 24.85
CA SER A 111 -15.82 2.02 24.32
C SER A 111 -15.80 2.16 22.80
N SER A 112 -14.80 1.57 22.15
CA SER A 112 -14.65 1.54 20.71
C SER A 112 -14.83 0.13 20.17
N MET A 113 -15.23 0.02 18.91
CA MET A 113 -15.32 -1.24 18.18
C MET A 113 -14.77 -1.08 16.77
N GLU A 114 -14.17 -2.15 16.26
CA GLU A 114 -13.73 -2.25 14.86
C GLU A 114 -14.80 -2.98 14.05
N VAL A 115 -15.22 -2.36 12.95
CA VAL A 115 -16.20 -2.90 12.00
C VAL A 115 -15.48 -3.19 10.69
N GLY A 116 -15.54 -4.45 10.25
CA GLY A 116 -15.06 -4.88 8.95
C GLY A 116 -16.13 -4.69 7.89
N ILE A 117 -15.74 -4.13 6.75
CA ILE A 117 -16.64 -3.80 5.64
C ILE A 117 -16.09 -4.40 4.35
N GLN A 118 -16.95 -5.09 3.62
CA GLN A 118 -16.65 -5.64 2.31
C GLN A 118 -17.66 -5.10 1.31
N VAL A 119 -17.15 -4.49 0.23
CA VAL A 119 -17.95 -3.98 -0.88
C VAL A 119 -17.68 -4.84 -2.10
N THR A 120 -18.76 -5.38 -2.65
CA THR A 120 -18.74 -6.10 -3.93
C THR A 120 -19.70 -5.44 -4.90
N SER A 121 -19.38 -5.50 -6.19
CA SER A 121 -20.25 -5.07 -7.27
C SER A 121 -20.66 -6.28 -8.09
N GLU A 122 -21.91 -6.29 -8.52
CA GLU A 122 -22.51 -7.35 -9.30
C GLU A 122 -23.19 -6.71 -10.51
N ASP A 123 -22.94 -7.28 -11.69
CA ASP A 123 -23.69 -6.97 -12.90
C ASP A 123 -24.74 -8.06 -13.14
N LEU A 124 -26.01 -7.69 -12.98
CA LEU A 124 -27.16 -8.59 -13.11
C LEU A 124 -27.33 -9.14 -14.53
N CYS A 125 -26.78 -8.47 -15.56
CA CYS A 125 -26.89 -8.95 -16.94
C CYS A 125 -25.81 -9.99 -17.28
N SER A 126 -24.62 -9.88 -16.69
CA SER A 126 -23.50 -10.78 -16.98
C SER A 126 -23.22 -11.80 -15.88
N GLU A 127 -23.93 -11.73 -14.75
CA GLU A 127 -23.72 -12.54 -13.53
C GLU A 127 -22.30 -12.48 -12.97
N LYS A 128 -21.52 -11.46 -13.37
CA LYS A 128 -20.16 -11.26 -12.89
C LYS A 128 -20.16 -10.44 -11.61
N GLN A 129 -19.33 -10.88 -10.67
CA GLN A 129 -19.11 -10.19 -9.40
C GLN A 129 -17.64 -9.77 -9.26
N TRP A 130 -17.43 -8.55 -8.80
CA TRP A 130 -16.11 -7.99 -8.52
C TRP A 130 -16.02 -7.55 -7.07
N THR A 131 -14.84 -7.71 -6.46
CA THR A 131 -14.53 -7.06 -5.19
C THR A 131 -14.12 -5.63 -5.49
N VAL A 132 -14.79 -4.66 -4.86
CA VAL A 132 -14.57 -3.23 -5.13
C VAL A 132 -13.57 -2.69 -4.12
N CYS A 133 -13.85 -2.89 -2.83
CA CYS A 133 -12.95 -2.53 -1.76
C CYS A 133 -13.24 -3.34 -0.48
N LYS A 134 -12.21 -3.45 0.36
CA LYS A 134 -12.33 -3.87 1.76
C LYS A 134 -11.91 -2.70 2.62
N ALA A 135 -12.66 -2.43 3.68
CA ALA A 135 -12.44 -1.28 4.52
C ALA A 135 -12.67 -1.64 5.99
N LEU A 136 -11.97 -0.95 6.89
CA LEU A 136 -12.14 -1.11 8.33
C LEU A 136 -12.46 0.26 8.93
N ALA A 137 -13.50 0.30 9.75
CA ALA A 137 -13.95 1.50 10.43
C ALA A 137 -13.91 1.30 11.94
N THR A 138 -13.53 2.34 12.68
CA THR A 138 -13.63 2.34 14.15
C THR A 138 -14.78 3.25 14.58
N PHE A 139 -15.73 2.67 15.30
CA PHE A 139 -16.86 3.39 15.89
C PHE A 139 -16.69 3.49 17.41
N VAL A 140 -17.19 4.57 17.99
CA VAL A 140 -17.24 4.77 19.44
C VAL A 140 -18.69 4.94 19.87
N ALA A 141 -19.10 4.19 20.88
CA ALA A 141 -20.44 4.27 21.44
C ALA A 141 -20.53 5.40 22.47
N HIS A 142 -21.54 6.27 22.32
CA HIS A 142 -21.78 7.41 23.19
C HIS A 142 -23.20 7.37 23.75
N GLN A 143 -23.34 7.55 25.07
CA GLN A 143 -24.63 7.71 25.71
C GLN A 143 -24.61 8.95 26.59
N GLN A 144 -25.38 9.98 26.19
CA GLN A 144 -25.59 11.22 26.95
C GLN A 144 -24.28 11.76 27.60
N LEU A 145 -23.24 11.96 26.77
CA LEU A 145 -21.90 12.45 27.11
C LEU A 145 -20.94 11.48 27.83
N SER A 146 -21.37 10.28 28.21
CA SER A 146 -20.49 9.26 28.82
C SER A 146 -20.12 8.13 27.85
N LYS A 147 -18.89 7.61 27.98
CA LYS A 147 -18.42 6.46 27.18
C LYS A 147 -19.08 5.18 27.71
N VAL A 148 -19.77 4.45 26.84
CA VAL A 148 -20.42 3.18 27.18
C VAL A 148 -19.40 2.05 27.16
N LYS A 149 -19.50 1.12 28.09
CA LYS A 149 -18.71 -0.11 28.10
C LYS A 149 -19.41 -1.17 27.24
N LEU A 150 -18.76 -1.56 26.15
CA LEU A 150 -19.30 -2.49 25.16
C LEU A 150 -19.16 -3.94 25.62
N LYS A 151 -20.10 -4.79 25.18
CA LYS A 151 -19.98 -6.25 25.34
C LYS A 151 -18.92 -6.77 24.38
N GLN A 152 -18.04 -7.64 24.87
CA GLN A 152 -17.03 -8.29 24.02
C GLN A 152 -17.70 -9.29 23.08
N ILE A 153 -17.16 -9.41 21.87
CA ILE A 153 -17.63 -10.35 20.86
C ILE A 153 -16.83 -11.63 20.99
N ASN A 154 -17.54 -12.76 21.04
CA ASN A 154 -16.92 -14.08 21.01
C ASN A 154 -16.93 -14.58 19.56
N PRO A 155 -15.77 -14.62 18.87
CA PRO A 155 -15.69 -15.15 17.52
C PRO A 155 -16.01 -16.65 17.52
N ARG A 156 -16.83 -17.10 16.58
CA ARG A 156 -17.26 -18.50 16.46
C ARG A 156 -16.41 -19.26 15.45
N THR A 157 -16.21 -18.68 14.26
CA THR A 157 -15.46 -19.31 13.16
C THR A 157 -13.96 -19.07 13.28
N GLU A 158 -13.14 -19.89 12.64
CA GLU A 158 -11.68 -19.69 12.59
C GLU A 158 -11.33 -18.34 11.92
N GLU A 159 -12.04 -17.97 10.86
CA GLU A 159 -11.89 -16.65 10.22
C GLU A 159 -12.16 -15.51 11.21
N GLU A 160 -13.26 -15.56 11.97
CA GLU A 160 -13.56 -14.54 12.99
C GLU A 160 -12.51 -14.50 14.10
N LYS A 161 -11.95 -15.65 14.51
CA LYS A 161 -10.87 -15.70 15.51
C LYS A 161 -9.62 -15.01 15.00
N THR A 162 -9.26 -15.23 13.73
CA THR A 162 -8.13 -14.54 13.09
C THR A 162 -8.40 -13.05 12.95
N GLU A 163 -9.58 -12.63 12.50
CA GLU A 163 -9.94 -11.22 12.39
C GLU A 163 -9.91 -10.52 13.75
N HIS A 164 -10.40 -11.18 14.80
CA HIS A 164 -10.39 -10.69 16.17
C HIS A 164 -8.97 -10.52 16.74
N SER A 165 -8.05 -11.45 16.44
CA SER A 165 -6.65 -11.34 16.87
C SER A 165 -5.94 -10.20 16.13
N VAL A 166 -6.08 -10.14 14.81
CA VAL A 166 -5.46 -9.11 13.96
C VAL A 166 -6.01 -7.70 14.28
N ALA A 167 -7.28 -7.58 14.74
CA ALA A 167 -7.86 -6.31 15.16
C ALA A 167 -7.08 -5.61 16.29
N ALA A 168 -6.45 -6.37 17.21
CA ALA A 168 -5.59 -5.77 18.24
C ALA A 168 -4.32 -5.16 17.66
N GLU A 169 -3.65 -5.87 16.75
CA GLU A 169 -2.45 -5.38 16.08
C GLU A 169 -2.77 -4.16 15.20
N ARG A 170 -3.88 -4.18 14.46
CA ARG A 170 -4.35 -3.02 13.69
C ARG A 170 -4.59 -1.81 14.59
N ARG A 171 -5.25 -1.99 15.74
CA ARG A 171 -5.44 -0.91 16.71
C ARG A 171 -4.10 -0.34 17.20
N ARG A 172 -3.11 -1.20 17.49
CA ARG A 172 -1.77 -0.75 17.88
C ARG A 172 -1.15 0.10 16.77
N MET A 173 -1.26 -0.32 15.51
CA MET A 173 -0.76 0.45 14.36
C MET A 173 -1.47 1.81 14.19
N ARG A 174 -2.79 1.89 14.42
CA ARG A 174 -3.53 3.17 14.36
C ARG A 174 -3.00 4.19 15.36
N LEU A 175 -2.72 3.74 16.59
CA LEU A 175 -2.21 4.61 17.65
C LEU A 175 -0.77 5.07 17.39
N LEU A 176 0.06 4.21 16.80
CA LEU A 176 1.46 4.52 16.49
C LEU A 176 1.64 5.33 15.21
N TYR A 177 0.63 5.41 14.35
CA TYR A 177 0.76 6.03 13.02
C TYR A 177 1.23 7.49 13.08
N ALA A 178 0.71 8.29 14.02
CA ALA A 178 1.12 9.67 14.18
C ALA A 178 2.60 9.80 14.56
N ASP A 179 3.07 8.92 15.44
CA ASP A 179 4.48 8.86 15.86
C ASP A 179 5.36 8.36 14.72
N THR A 180 4.92 7.34 13.97
CA THR A 180 5.65 6.83 12.79
C THR A 180 5.87 7.90 11.73
N ILE A 181 4.84 8.71 11.41
CA ILE A 181 5.02 9.83 10.47
C ILE A 181 6.06 10.82 11.00
N LYS A 182 5.94 11.19 12.28
CA LYS A 182 6.86 12.15 12.91
C LYS A 182 8.31 11.65 12.89
N ASP A 183 8.52 10.36 13.19
CA ASP A 183 9.83 9.72 13.17
C ASP A 183 10.41 9.64 11.76
N LEU A 184 9.57 9.32 10.76
CA LEU A 184 10.00 9.30 9.35
C LEU A 184 10.46 10.69 8.91
N LEU A 185 9.70 11.74 9.23
CA LEU A 185 10.06 13.11 8.88
C LEU A 185 11.33 13.59 9.59
N ALA A 186 11.55 13.16 10.83
CA ALA A 186 12.75 13.53 11.60
C ALA A 186 14.03 12.88 11.04
N ASN A 187 13.93 11.67 10.49
CA ASN A 187 15.08 10.91 9.97
C ASN A 187 15.39 11.19 8.48
N CYS A 188 14.54 11.95 7.79
CA CYS A 188 14.75 12.29 6.39
C CYS A 188 15.87 13.32 6.23
N THR A 189 17.05 12.86 5.83
CA THR A 189 18.16 13.71 5.38
C THR A 189 18.05 13.94 3.87
N ILE A 190 17.08 14.75 3.46
CA ILE A 190 17.04 15.21 2.06
C ILE A 190 18.09 16.32 1.95
N LYS A 191 19.26 15.99 1.36
CA LYS A 191 20.07 16.99 0.67
C LYS A 191 19.29 17.32 -0.61
N GLU A 192 18.56 18.42 -0.60
CA GLU A 192 18.01 18.97 -1.83
C GLU A 192 19.21 19.41 -2.70
N ASP A 193 19.52 18.67 -3.76
CA ASP A 193 20.16 19.26 -4.92
C ASP A 193 19.03 19.82 -5.80
N PRO A 194 18.82 21.14 -5.85
CA PRO A 194 17.69 21.74 -6.56
C PRO A 194 17.82 21.70 -8.09
N GLU A 195 18.94 21.20 -8.63
CA GLU A 195 19.38 21.57 -9.99
C GLU A 195 18.97 20.62 -11.13
N SER A 196 18.17 19.57 -10.91
CA SER A 196 17.83 18.63 -12.02
C SER A 196 16.35 18.48 -12.36
N LYS A 197 15.44 19.19 -11.69
CA LYS A 197 14.04 19.23 -12.13
C LYS A 197 13.84 20.40 -13.08
N ASP A 198 13.41 20.11 -14.29
CA ASP A 198 13.08 21.09 -15.33
C ASP A 198 11.95 22.02 -14.84
N CYS A 199 12.33 23.08 -14.12
CA CYS A 199 11.44 24.01 -13.41
C CYS A 199 10.43 24.71 -14.35
N SER A 200 10.64 24.65 -15.67
CA SER A 200 9.79 25.27 -16.68
C SER A 200 8.38 24.64 -16.78
N ARG A 201 8.20 23.38 -16.34
CA ARG A 201 6.93 22.62 -16.47
C ARG A 201 6.20 22.35 -15.16
N MET A 202 6.66 22.89 -14.04
CA MET A 202 6.03 22.64 -12.73
C MET A 202 4.81 23.54 -12.51
N VAL A 203 3.74 22.97 -11.95
CA VAL A 203 2.52 23.70 -11.62
C VAL A 203 2.55 24.10 -10.14
N PRO A 204 2.39 25.40 -9.80
CA PRO A 204 2.29 25.82 -8.41
C PRO A 204 1.10 25.16 -7.70
N ALA A 205 1.33 24.57 -6.52
CA ALA A 205 0.29 23.89 -5.74
C ALA A 205 -0.94 24.80 -5.47
N GLU A 206 -0.74 26.11 -5.34
CA GLU A 206 -1.79 27.09 -5.09
C GLU A 206 -2.90 27.11 -6.14
N LYS A 207 -2.55 26.86 -7.41
CA LYS A 207 -3.54 26.82 -8.51
C LYS A 207 -4.54 25.67 -8.34
N THR A 208 -4.18 24.66 -7.55
CA THR A 208 -5.03 23.51 -7.25
C THR A 208 -5.90 23.70 -6.02
N ARG A 209 -5.72 24.78 -5.25
CA ARG A 209 -6.43 25.01 -3.98
C ARG A 209 -7.94 25.18 -4.21
N VAL A 210 -8.75 24.37 -3.55
CA VAL A 210 -10.21 24.46 -3.55
C VAL A 210 -10.70 24.70 -2.13
N GLU A 211 -11.70 25.56 -2.00
CA GLU A 211 -12.39 25.79 -0.73
C GLU A 211 -13.90 25.70 -1.00
N SER A 212 -14.61 24.90 -0.20
CA SER A 212 -16.07 24.79 -0.23
C SER A 212 -16.61 24.92 1.18
N VAL A 213 -17.84 25.41 1.31
CA VAL A 213 -18.54 25.53 2.59
C VAL A 213 -19.88 24.82 2.48
N GLU A 214 -20.09 23.84 3.36
CA GLU A 214 -21.31 23.04 3.41
C GLU A 214 -22.04 23.26 4.72
N LEU A 215 -23.35 23.52 4.66
CA LEU A 215 -24.20 23.63 5.85
C LEU A 215 -24.68 22.23 6.26
N VAL A 216 -24.50 21.88 7.53
CA VAL A 216 -25.03 20.62 8.06
C VAL A 216 -26.53 20.76 8.29
N LEU A 217 -27.30 20.05 7.48
CA LEU A 217 -28.76 19.99 7.55
C LEU A 217 -29.22 18.71 8.28
N PRO A 218 -30.48 18.63 8.72
CA PRO A 218 -31.03 17.43 9.36
C PRO A 218 -30.78 16.09 8.63
N PRO A 219 -30.88 15.97 7.29
CA PRO A 219 -30.59 14.70 6.60
C PRO A 219 -29.11 14.29 6.64
N HIS A 220 -28.21 15.18 7.03
CA HIS A 220 -26.77 14.93 7.12
C HIS A 220 -26.36 14.35 8.49
N ALA A 221 -27.30 14.27 9.42
CA ALA A 221 -27.05 13.87 10.80
C ALA A 221 -27.96 12.72 11.23
N ASN A 222 -27.52 12.01 12.27
CA ASN A 222 -28.33 11.02 12.93
C ASN A 222 -29.44 11.69 13.77
N HIS A 223 -30.32 10.86 14.35
CA HIS A 223 -31.45 11.33 15.16
C HIS A 223 -31.05 12.13 16.42
N GLN A 224 -29.77 12.10 16.82
CA GLN A 224 -29.23 12.91 17.91
C GLN A 224 -28.62 14.24 17.43
N GLY A 225 -28.67 14.52 16.13
CA GLY A 225 -28.10 15.72 15.52
C GLY A 225 -26.58 15.67 15.30
N ASN A 226 -25.93 14.51 15.46
CA ASN A 226 -24.51 14.33 15.11
C ASN A 226 -24.37 14.00 13.62
N THR A 227 -23.46 14.68 12.93
CA THR A 227 -23.23 14.50 11.49
C THR A 227 -22.69 13.11 11.21
N PHE A 228 -23.19 12.45 10.16
CA PHE A 228 -22.64 11.15 9.72
C PHE A 228 -21.23 11.33 9.14
N GLY A 229 -20.30 10.47 9.53
CA GLY A 229 -18.92 10.49 9.02
C GLY A 229 -18.88 10.30 7.50
N GLY A 230 -19.76 9.44 6.97
CA GLY A 230 -19.94 9.19 5.54
C GLY A 230 -20.33 10.43 4.75
N GLN A 231 -21.14 11.32 5.32
CA GLN A 231 -21.52 12.55 4.65
C GLN A 231 -20.35 13.54 4.57
N ILE A 232 -19.54 13.63 5.63
CA ILE A 232 -18.30 14.43 5.61
C ILE A 232 -17.33 13.87 4.58
N MET A 233 -17.13 12.55 4.55
CA MET A 233 -16.27 11.89 3.56
C MET A 233 -16.73 12.16 2.12
N ALA A 234 -18.04 12.17 1.86
CA ALA A 234 -18.59 12.48 0.55
C ALA A 234 -18.25 13.91 0.10
N TRP A 235 -18.40 14.89 0.99
CA TRP A 235 -18.02 16.27 0.68
C TRP A 235 -16.50 16.42 0.49
N MET A 236 -15.70 15.74 1.29
CA MET A 236 -14.25 15.76 1.14
C MET A 236 -13.81 15.23 -0.23
N GLU A 237 -14.39 14.11 -0.67
CA GLU A 237 -14.10 13.52 -1.98
C GLU A 237 -14.43 14.49 -3.10
N ASN A 238 -15.61 15.12 -3.07
CA ASN A 238 -16.00 16.10 -4.08
C ASN A 238 -14.98 17.25 -4.21
N VAL A 239 -14.57 17.84 -3.09
CA VAL A 239 -13.61 18.96 -3.08
C VAL A 239 -12.21 18.50 -3.51
N ALA A 240 -11.80 17.30 -3.10
CA ALA A 240 -10.53 16.70 -3.51
C ALA A 240 -10.48 16.40 -5.02
N THR A 241 -11.55 15.86 -5.57
CA THR A 241 -11.70 15.57 -6.99
C THR A 241 -11.62 16.85 -7.83
N ILE A 242 -12.19 17.96 -7.36
CA ILE A 242 -12.04 19.27 -8.02
C ILE A 242 -10.58 19.74 -7.97
N ALA A 243 -9.89 19.60 -6.82
CA ALA A 243 -8.48 19.98 -6.69
C ALA A 243 -7.56 19.16 -7.61
N ALA A 244 -7.79 17.85 -7.68
CA ALA A 244 -7.10 16.95 -8.61
C ALA A 244 -7.38 17.31 -10.07
N SER A 245 -8.65 17.60 -10.42
CA SER A 245 -9.05 18.00 -11.76
C SER A 245 -8.37 19.30 -12.22
N ARG A 246 -8.13 20.25 -11.30
CA ARG A 246 -7.40 21.49 -11.61
C ARG A 246 -5.94 21.25 -12.00
N LEU A 247 -5.32 20.19 -11.48
CA LEU A 247 -3.95 19.81 -11.85
C LEU A 247 -3.90 19.09 -13.20
N CYS A 248 -4.71 18.04 -13.38
CA CYS A 248 -4.62 17.19 -14.57
C CYS A 248 -5.44 17.69 -15.76
N ARG A 249 -6.38 18.61 -15.56
CA ARG A 249 -7.35 19.07 -16.60
C ARG A 249 -8.13 17.91 -17.24
N ALA A 250 -8.33 16.85 -16.48
CA ALA A 250 -9.03 15.64 -16.85
C ALA A 250 -9.93 15.19 -15.69
N HIS A 251 -10.58 14.04 -15.82
CA HIS A 251 -11.41 13.45 -14.78
C HIS A 251 -10.58 12.44 -13.96
N PRO A 252 -10.12 12.81 -12.75
CA PRO A 252 -9.35 11.90 -11.91
C PRO A 252 -10.27 10.85 -11.27
N THR A 253 -9.73 9.66 -11.07
CA THR A 253 -10.38 8.55 -10.36
C THR A 253 -9.69 8.37 -9.01
N LEU A 254 -10.48 8.29 -7.93
CA LEU A 254 -9.96 8.05 -6.59
C LEU A 254 -9.50 6.59 -6.47
N LYS A 255 -8.23 6.37 -6.17
CA LYS A 255 -7.65 5.02 -6.05
C LYS A 255 -7.51 4.56 -4.61
N ALA A 256 -7.16 5.48 -3.71
CA ALA A 256 -7.01 5.16 -2.30
C ALA A 256 -7.32 6.35 -1.39
N ILE A 257 -7.80 6.06 -0.18
CA ILE A 257 -7.94 7.01 0.92
C ILE A 257 -7.07 6.49 2.05
N GLU A 258 -6.22 7.35 2.59
CA GLU A 258 -5.38 6.97 3.72
C GLU A 258 -6.12 7.01 5.04
N MET A 259 -5.63 6.26 6.02
CA MET A 259 -6.16 6.22 7.37
C MET A 259 -6.22 7.62 7.98
N PHE A 260 -7.38 7.98 8.52
CA PHE A 260 -7.58 9.26 9.20
C PHE A 260 -8.50 9.15 10.41
N HIS A 261 -8.45 10.18 11.25
CA HIS A 261 -9.23 10.27 12.50
C HIS A 261 -10.15 11.49 12.50
N PHE A 262 -11.36 11.30 13.02
CA PHE A 262 -12.25 12.39 13.40
C PHE A 262 -11.86 12.88 14.79
N ARG A 263 -11.39 14.13 14.87
CA ARG A 263 -10.89 14.77 16.09
C ARG A 263 -11.99 15.41 16.93
N GLY A 264 -13.09 15.82 16.30
CA GLY A 264 -14.18 16.50 16.98
C GLY A 264 -15.54 16.18 16.37
N PRO A 265 -16.62 16.28 17.16
CA PRO A 265 -17.98 16.08 16.67
C PRO A 265 -18.45 17.29 15.85
N SER A 266 -19.28 17.01 14.84
CA SER A 266 -20.02 18.01 14.05
C SER A 266 -21.51 17.81 14.26
N GLN A 267 -22.27 18.90 14.38
CA GLN A 267 -23.71 18.86 14.64
C GLN A 267 -24.53 19.58 13.56
N VAL A 268 -25.83 19.31 13.50
CA VAL A 268 -26.77 20.07 12.66
C VAL A 268 -26.67 21.56 12.97
N GLY A 269 -26.60 22.37 11.91
CA GLY A 269 -26.40 23.82 11.97
C GLY A 269 -24.94 24.26 11.94
N ASP A 270 -23.97 23.33 12.07
CA ASP A 270 -22.56 23.66 11.84
C ASP A 270 -22.32 23.92 10.34
N ARG A 271 -21.39 24.82 10.03
CA ARG A 271 -20.88 25.06 8.68
C ARG A 271 -19.49 24.42 8.59
N LEU A 272 -19.34 23.49 7.65
CA LEU A 272 -18.08 22.80 7.40
C LEU A 272 -17.34 23.49 6.26
N VAL A 273 -16.17 24.02 6.55
CA VAL A 273 -15.23 24.53 5.55
C VAL A 273 -14.29 23.40 5.16
N LEU A 274 -14.33 23.02 3.88
CA LEU A 274 -13.47 22.01 3.30
C LEU A 274 -12.41 22.70 2.46
N LYS A 275 -11.15 22.57 2.88
CA LYS A 275 -9.99 23.13 2.17
C LYS A 275 -9.19 21.98 1.57
N ALA A 276 -9.13 21.88 0.25
CA ALA A 276 -8.36 20.88 -0.46
C ALA A 276 -7.23 21.49 -1.28
N ILE A 277 -6.12 20.78 -1.41
CA ILE A 277 -4.98 21.16 -2.23
C ILE A 277 -4.15 19.92 -2.56
N VAL A 278 -3.54 19.88 -3.75
CA VAL A 278 -2.66 18.79 -4.11
C VAL A 278 -1.33 18.97 -3.36
N ASN A 279 -0.96 18.00 -2.53
CA ASN A 279 0.26 18.03 -1.72
C ASN A 279 1.49 17.62 -2.52
N ASN A 280 1.36 16.57 -3.33
CA ASN A 280 2.41 16.06 -4.17
C ASN A 280 1.82 15.35 -5.40
N ALA A 281 2.53 15.42 -6.53
CA ALA A 281 2.23 14.67 -7.74
C ALA A 281 3.39 13.73 -8.03
N PHE A 282 3.10 12.43 -7.98
CA PHE A 282 3.96 11.40 -8.53
C PHE A 282 3.69 11.27 -10.04
N LYS A 283 4.47 10.45 -10.74
CA LYS A 283 4.37 10.36 -12.20
C LYS A 283 2.97 9.98 -12.72
N HIS A 284 2.27 9.06 -12.06
CA HIS A 284 0.96 8.55 -12.49
C HIS A 284 -0.14 8.73 -11.44
N SER A 285 0.20 9.25 -10.26
CA SER A 285 -0.73 9.45 -9.17
C SER A 285 -0.45 10.76 -8.48
N MET A 286 -1.47 11.34 -7.87
CA MET A 286 -1.34 12.56 -7.08
C MET A 286 -1.99 12.36 -5.72
N GLU A 287 -1.42 12.99 -4.70
CA GLU A 287 -1.99 13.02 -3.36
C GLU A 287 -2.64 14.39 -3.12
N VAL A 288 -3.92 14.38 -2.75
CA VAL A 288 -4.70 15.55 -2.36
C VAL A 288 -4.95 15.50 -0.87
N GLY A 289 -4.54 16.56 -0.17
CA GLY A 289 -4.89 16.76 1.24
C GLY A 289 -6.19 17.54 1.35
N VAL A 290 -7.08 17.11 2.24
CA VAL A 290 -8.33 17.82 2.56
C VAL A 290 -8.39 18.04 4.07
N CYS A 291 -8.57 19.28 4.49
CA CYS A 291 -8.82 19.67 5.87
C CYS A 291 -10.28 20.13 6.02
N VAL A 292 -10.97 19.64 7.05
CA VAL A 292 -12.34 20.00 7.38
C VAL A 292 -12.38 20.72 8.71
N GLU A 293 -12.86 21.96 8.68
CA GLU A 293 -13.02 22.81 9.86
C GLU A 293 -14.51 23.15 10.04
N ALA A 294 -15.00 23.11 11.28
CA ALA A 294 -16.39 23.43 11.60
C ALA A 294 -16.48 24.73 12.40
N TYR A 295 -17.44 25.56 12.06
CA TYR A 295 -17.83 26.73 12.84
C TYR A 295 -19.36 26.87 12.83
N ARG A 296 -19.95 27.43 13.89
CA ARG A 296 -21.41 27.63 13.96
C ARG A 296 -21.81 29.07 13.69
N GLN A 297 -21.02 30.03 14.15
CA GLN A 297 -21.19 31.46 13.89
C GLN A 297 -19.88 32.03 13.35
N GLU A 298 -19.96 32.93 12.36
CA GLU A 298 -18.77 33.53 11.73
C GLU A 298 -17.89 34.30 12.74
N ALA A 299 -18.46 34.75 13.86
CA ALA A 299 -17.77 35.45 14.93
C ALA A 299 -17.04 34.53 15.92
N GLU A 300 -17.09 33.20 15.76
CA GLU A 300 -16.35 32.27 16.64
C GLU A 300 -14.83 32.42 16.42
N PRO A 301 -14.05 32.65 17.50
CA PRO A 301 -12.62 32.95 17.38
C PRO A 301 -11.77 31.73 16.99
N HIS A 302 -12.28 30.51 17.15
CA HIS A 302 -11.53 29.28 16.85
C HIS A 302 -12.42 28.27 16.13
N TRP A 303 -12.06 27.96 14.88
CA TRP A 303 -12.74 26.91 14.13
C TRP A 303 -12.30 25.54 14.64
N ARG A 304 -13.24 24.61 14.76
CA ARG A 304 -12.98 23.25 15.25
C ARG A 304 -12.47 22.40 14.11
N HIS A 305 -11.22 21.96 14.16
CA HIS A 305 -10.69 21.00 13.20
C HIS A 305 -11.36 19.63 13.39
N ILE A 306 -12.20 19.23 12.45
CA ILE A 306 -12.96 17.97 12.48
C ILE A 306 -12.06 16.82 12.05
N ASN A 307 -11.50 16.89 10.84
CA ASN A 307 -10.58 15.88 10.36
C ASN A 307 -9.71 16.42 9.21
N SER A 308 -8.57 15.75 9.01
CA SER A 308 -7.75 15.89 7.81
C SER A 308 -7.60 14.52 7.20
N ALA A 309 -7.80 14.39 5.89
CA ALA A 309 -7.57 13.15 5.16
C ALA A 309 -6.71 13.39 3.92
N PHE A 310 -6.08 12.31 3.46
CA PHE A 310 -5.22 12.29 2.29
C PHE A 310 -5.77 11.28 1.29
N MET A 311 -5.94 11.72 0.05
CA MET A 311 -6.60 10.96 -1.00
C MET A 311 -5.66 10.83 -2.20
N THR A 312 -5.47 9.61 -2.68
CA THR A 312 -4.64 9.33 -3.85
C THR A 312 -5.51 9.17 -5.09
N PHE A 313 -5.28 10.03 -6.07
CA PHE A 313 -5.97 10.02 -7.36
C PHE A 313 -5.04 9.54 -8.48
N VAL A 314 -5.63 8.89 -9.48
CA VAL A 314 -4.99 8.47 -10.73
C VAL A 314 -5.85 8.99 -11.87
N VAL A 315 -5.23 9.38 -12.99
CA VAL A 315 -5.95 9.75 -14.21
C VAL A 315 -5.77 8.61 -15.19
N LEU A 316 -6.87 8.01 -15.63
CA LEU A 316 -6.89 6.95 -16.62
C LEU A 316 -7.21 7.54 -18.00
N ASP A 317 -6.56 7.03 -19.05
CA ASP A 317 -6.91 7.32 -20.43
C ASP A 317 -8.08 6.45 -20.92
N ALA A 318 -8.38 6.51 -22.22
CA ALA A 318 -9.48 5.74 -22.82
C ALA A 318 -9.21 4.21 -22.84
N ASP A 319 -7.96 3.79 -22.67
CA ASP A 319 -7.53 2.39 -22.65
C ASP A 319 -7.28 1.90 -21.20
N ASP A 320 -7.83 2.62 -20.21
CA ASP A 320 -7.64 2.39 -18.77
C ASP A 320 -6.17 2.43 -18.30
N GLN A 321 -5.28 3.09 -19.06
CA GLN A 321 -3.89 3.26 -18.68
C GLN A 321 -3.65 4.57 -17.91
N PRO A 322 -2.80 4.55 -16.88
CA PRO A 322 -2.55 5.73 -16.07
C PRO A 322 -1.73 6.77 -16.82
N GLN A 323 -2.28 7.98 -16.97
CA GLN A 323 -1.65 9.11 -17.64
C GLN A 323 -0.52 9.73 -16.80
N LYS A 324 0.46 10.32 -17.48
CA LYS A 324 1.53 11.08 -16.82
C LYS A 324 0.99 12.42 -16.32
N LEU A 325 1.24 12.72 -15.05
CA LEU A 325 0.79 13.94 -14.39
C LEU A 325 1.87 15.02 -14.40
N PRO A 326 1.48 16.32 -14.43
CA PRO A 326 2.42 17.41 -14.27
C PRO A 326 2.97 17.45 -12.84
N TRP A 327 4.25 17.80 -12.70
CA TRP A 327 4.90 17.94 -11.41
C TRP A 327 4.38 19.17 -10.66
N ILE A 328 4.28 19.06 -9.33
CA ILE A 328 3.87 20.16 -8.46
C ILE A 328 5.09 20.86 -7.88
N GLN A 329 5.05 22.19 -7.94
CA GLN A 329 5.97 23.04 -7.18
C GLN A 329 5.36 23.34 -5.80
N PRO A 330 5.96 22.85 -4.71
CA PRO A 330 5.51 23.18 -3.36
C PRO A 330 5.72 24.66 -3.07
N GLN A 331 4.82 25.24 -2.26
CA GLN A 331 5.04 26.57 -1.70
C GLN A 331 6.11 26.52 -0.60
N PRO A 332 6.94 27.56 -0.44
CA PRO A 332 7.92 27.63 0.65
C PRO A 332 7.28 27.45 2.03
N GLY A 333 7.93 26.71 2.92
CA GLY A 333 7.46 26.48 4.30
C GLY A 333 6.41 25.36 4.40
N GLU A 334 5.13 25.72 4.58
CA GLU A 334 4.04 24.75 4.77
C GLU A 334 3.77 23.88 3.52
N GLY A 335 4.08 24.37 2.31
CA GLY A 335 3.97 23.57 1.09
C GLY A 335 5.02 22.46 1.01
N GLU A 336 6.29 22.78 1.29
CA GLU A 336 7.40 21.81 1.34
C GLU A 336 7.20 20.76 2.43
N ARG A 337 6.67 21.18 3.58
CA ARG A 337 6.27 20.25 4.64
C ARG A 337 5.23 19.26 4.12
N ARG A 338 4.15 19.72 3.51
CA ARG A 338 3.09 18.84 2.95
C ARG A 338 3.62 17.92 1.86
N TYR A 339 4.53 18.42 1.01
CA TYR A 339 5.18 17.64 -0.03
C TYR A 339 6.01 16.49 0.54
N ARG A 340 6.81 16.75 1.60
CA ARG A 340 7.59 15.72 2.31
C ARG A 340 6.70 14.73 3.04
N GLU A 341 5.66 15.23 3.72
CA GLU A 341 4.68 14.37 4.39
C GLU A 341 3.97 13.44 3.41
N ALA A 342 3.70 13.88 2.17
CA ALA A 342 3.10 13.04 1.13
C ALA A 342 4.02 11.90 0.69
N SER A 343 5.32 12.15 0.59
CA SER A 343 6.31 11.09 0.37
C SER A 343 6.37 10.11 1.55
N ALA A 344 6.32 10.62 2.80
CA ALA A 344 6.29 9.77 3.99
C ALA A 344 5.04 8.88 4.05
N ARG A 345 3.88 9.43 3.69
CA ARG A 345 2.61 8.71 3.57
C ARG A 345 2.67 7.62 2.49
N LYS A 346 3.21 7.95 1.30
CA LYS A 346 3.47 6.94 0.25
C LYS A 346 4.35 5.80 0.74
N LYS A 347 5.41 6.08 1.52
CA LYS A 347 6.26 5.04 2.13
C LYS A 347 5.46 4.13 3.05
N ILE A 348 4.71 4.69 4.00
CA ILE A 348 3.89 3.92 4.95
C ILE A 348 2.88 3.04 4.20
N ARG A 349 2.27 3.57 3.14
CA ARG A 349 1.34 2.83 2.28
C ARG A 349 1.99 1.60 1.66
N LEU A 350 3.17 1.76 1.07
CA LEU A 350 3.93 0.65 0.50
C LEU A 350 4.36 -0.35 1.57
N ASP A 351 4.88 0.12 2.71
CA ASP A 351 5.26 -0.75 3.83
C ASP A 351 4.07 -1.61 4.28
N ARG A 352 2.90 -1.00 4.50
CA ARG A 352 1.69 -1.73 4.91
C ARG A 352 1.24 -2.76 3.89
N LYS A 353 1.23 -2.40 2.59
CA LYS A 353 0.85 -3.31 1.50
C LYS A 353 1.74 -4.55 1.48
N TYR A 354 3.05 -4.36 1.60
CA TYR A 354 4.02 -5.44 1.40
C TYR A 354 4.45 -6.20 2.67
N ILE A 355 4.28 -5.61 3.87
CA ILE A 355 4.50 -6.31 5.15
C ILE A 355 3.56 -7.51 5.30
N VAL A 356 2.32 -7.38 4.83
CA VAL A 356 1.29 -8.43 4.92
C VAL A 356 1.43 -9.43 3.79
N SER A 357 1.65 -8.97 2.54
CA SER A 357 1.73 -9.84 1.36
C SER A 357 2.92 -10.80 1.41
N CYS A 358 4.10 -10.34 1.86
CA CYS A 358 5.31 -11.17 1.92
C CYS A 358 5.24 -12.28 2.99
N LYS A 359 4.44 -12.08 4.05
CA LYS A 359 4.23 -13.13 5.09
C LYS A 359 3.21 -14.19 4.67
N GLN A 360 2.34 -13.87 3.73
CA GLN A 360 1.27 -14.75 3.23
C GLN A 360 1.64 -15.44 1.91
N ALA A 361 2.56 -14.85 1.14
CA ALA A 361 3.03 -15.42 -0.11
C ALA A 361 4.05 -16.54 0.17
N GLU A 362 3.59 -17.79 0.14
CA GLU A 362 4.36 -19.03 0.17
C GLU A 362 5.33 -19.19 -1.03
N VAL A 363 6.02 -18.12 -1.44
CA VAL A 363 6.99 -18.17 -2.54
C VAL A 363 8.34 -18.55 -1.94
N PRO A 364 9.02 -19.61 -2.45
CA PRO A 364 10.37 -19.93 -2.02
C PRO A 364 11.32 -18.81 -2.48
N LEU A 365 11.71 -17.95 -1.53
CA LEU A 365 12.63 -16.83 -1.77
C LEU A 365 14.06 -17.32 -2.06
N SER A 366 14.43 -18.47 -1.50
CA SER A 366 15.68 -19.19 -1.78
C SER A 366 15.41 -20.61 -2.27
N VAL A 367 16.35 -21.18 -3.00
CA VAL A 367 16.31 -22.58 -3.44
C VAL A 367 17.47 -23.37 -2.85
N PRO A 368 17.26 -24.64 -2.45
CA PRO A 368 18.37 -25.51 -2.08
C PRO A 368 19.37 -25.65 -3.22
N TRP A 369 20.65 -25.44 -2.91
CA TRP A 369 21.71 -25.73 -3.86
C TRP A 369 21.89 -27.24 -3.99
N ASP A 370 21.75 -27.74 -5.21
CA ASP A 370 21.96 -29.13 -5.55
C ASP A 370 22.94 -29.20 -6.74
N PRO A 371 24.16 -29.72 -6.53
CA PRO A 371 25.17 -29.83 -7.58
C PRO A 371 24.68 -30.63 -8.80
N SER A 372 23.78 -31.60 -8.62
CA SER A 372 23.23 -32.38 -9.74
C SER A 372 22.34 -31.55 -10.67
N ASN A 373 21.74 -30.50 -10.14
CA ASN A 373 20.83 -29.59 -10.85
C ASN A 373 21.48 -28.22 -11.15
N GLN A 374 22.81 -28.09 -11.01
CA GLN A 374 23.51 -26.80 -11.13
C GLN A 374 23.19 -26.07 -12.45
N VAL A 375 23.16 -26.78 -13.58
CA VAL A 375 22.88 -26.20 -14.91
C VAL A 375 21.46 -25.62 -14.96
N TYR A 376 20.49 -26.33 -14.39
CA TYR A 376 19.10 -25.88 -14.35
C TYR A 376 18.91 -24.70 -13.39
N LEU A 377 19.60 -24.71 -12.25
CA LEU A 377 19.57 -23.60 -11.29
C LEU A 377 20.13 -22.31 -11.89
N SER A 378 21.25 -22.40 -12.60
CA SER A 378 21.86 -21.27 -13.33
C SER A 378 20.99 -20.80 -14.50
N TYR A 379 20.46 -21.73 -15.30
CA TYR A 379 19.53 -21.39 -16.39
C TYR A 379 18.30 -20.66 -15.87
N ASN A 380 17.68 -21.17 -14.81
CA ASN A 380 16.51 -20.54 -14.21
C ASN A 380 16.83 -19.18 -13.62
N ASN A 381 18.02 -18.98 -13.04
CA ASN A 381 18.47 -17.69 -12.54
C ASN A 381 18.46 -16.63 -13.66
N VAL A 382 19.13 -16.94 -14.78
CA VAL A 382 19.20 -16.06 -15.96
C VAL A 382 17.83 -15.86 -16.59
N SER A 383 17.05 -16.93 -16.76
CA SER A 383 15.71 -16.88 -17.33
C SER A 383 14.76 -16.03 -16.48
N SER A 384 14.82 -16.15 -15.15
CA SER A 384 14.00 -15.34 -14.24
C SER A 384 14.28 -13.85 -14.40
N LEU A 385 15.56 -13.48 -14.55
CA LEU A 385 15.94 -12.09 -14.80
C LEU A 385 15.50 -11.62 -16.19
N LYS A 386 15.68 -12.44 -17.24
CA LYS A 386 15.13 -12.12 -18.59
C LYS A 386 13.62 -11.89 -18.54
N MET A 387 12.87 -12.74 -17.84
CA MET A 387 11.43 -12.60 -17.67
C MET A 387 11.03 -11.34 -16.89
N LEU A 388 11.82 -10.96 -15.87
CA LEU A 388 11.61 -9.74 -15.10
C LEU A 388 11.81 -8.47 -15.94
N VAL A 389 12.85 -8.46 -16.77
CA VAL A 389 13.15 -7.37 -17.71
C VAL A 389 12.04 -7.23 -18.76
N ALA A 390 11.52 -8.35 -19.26
CA ALA A 390 10.49 -8.37 -20.31
C ALA A 390 9.08 -7.95 -19.85
N LYS A 391 8.86 -7.70 -18.54
CA LYS A 391 7.55 -7.25 -18.05
C LYS A 391 7.18 -5.88 -18.63
N SER A 392 5.95 -5.71 -19.10
CA SER A 392 5.47 -4.45 -19.69
C SER A 392 5.10 -3.37 -18.66
N ASN A 393 4.88 -3.77 -17.41
CA ASN A 393 4.19 -2.92 -16.42
C ASN A 393 5.15 -2.04 -15.59
N TRP A 394 6.38 -1.84 -16.07
CA TRP A 394 7.38 -1.02 -15.38
C TRP A 394 7.02 0.47 -15.43
N VAL A 395 6.94 1.08 -14.25
CA VAL A 395 6.60 2.49 -14.11
C VAL A 395 7.85 3.26 -13.68
N LEU A 396 8.39 4.14 -14.54
CA LEU A 396 9.39 5.13 -14.11
C LEU A 396 8.84 5.89 -12.89
N SER A 397 9.49 5.87 -11.76
CA SER A 397 9.05 6.51 -10.52
C SER A 397 9.73 7.85 -10.30
N SER A 398 11.03 7.94 -10.59
CA SER A 398 11.82 9.17 -10.48
C SER A 398 13.04 9.13 -11.39
N GLU A 399 13.59 10.30 -11.70
CA GLU A 399 14.81 10.49 -12.48
C GLU A 399 15.63 11.60 -11.83
N ILE A 400 16.89 11.32 -11.51
CA ILE A 400 17.81 12.27 -10.86
C ILE A 400 19.19 12.06 -11.48
N SER A 401 19.83 13.15 -11.94
CA SER A 401 21.19 13.10 -12.53
C SER A 401 21.36 12.01 -13.60
N GLN A 402 20.43 11.91 -14.56
CA GLN A 402 20.44 10.91 -15.65
C GLN A 402 20.32 9.44 -15.21
N VAL A 403 20.13 9.17 -13.92
CA VAL A 403 19.74 7.86 -13.40
C VAL A 403 18.22 7.82 -13.27
N ARG A 404 17.60 6.76 -13.77
CA ARG A 404 16.15 6.54 -13.78
C ARG A 404 15.79 5.39 -12.85
N LEU A 405 14.89 5.62 -11.90
CA LEU A 405 14.33 4.59 -11.04
C LEU A 405 12.96 4.18 -11.56
N TYR A 406 12.79 2.90 -11.86
CA TYR A 406 11.52 2.29 -12.24
C TYR A 406 11.04 1.36 -11.13
N THR A 407 9.72 1.26 -10.99
CA THR A 407 9.07 0.42 -9.99
C THR A 407 7.95 -0.38 -10.61
N LEU A 408 7.77 -1.59 -10.10
CA LEU A 408 6.70 -2.49 -10.45
C LEU A 408 6.03 -2.95 -9.16
N GLU A 409 4.82 -2.43 -8.93
CA GLU A 409 3.99 -2.77 -7.78
C GLU A 409 3.17 -4.02 -8.11
N GLU A 410 3.67 -5.20 -7.78
CA GLU A 410 2.90 -6.46 -7.88
C GLU A 410 2.09 -6.69 -6.60
N ASP A 411 1.16 -7.64 -6.60
CA ASP A 411 0.37 -7.98 -5.40
C ASP A 411 1.24 -8.53 -4.27
N LYS A 412 2.29 -9.28 -4.63
CA LYS A 412 3.17 -9.97 -3.68
C LYS A 412 4.41 -9.16 -3.31
N PHE A 413 5.04 -8.51 -4.29
CA PHE A 413 6.35 -7.88 -4.12
C PHE A 413 6.38 -6.46 -4.70
N LEU A 414 7.23 -5.61 -4.11
CA LEU A 414 7.62 -4.34 -4.68
C LEU A 414 8.95 -4.52 -5.41
N SER A 415 8.91 -4.60 -6.73
CA SER A 415 10.11 -4.69 -7.55
C SER A 415 10.56 -3.29 -7.98
N PHE A 416 11.86 -3.11 -8.15
CA PHE A 416 12.42 -1.88 -8.68
C PHE A 416 13.58 -2.18 -9.63
N HIS A 417 13.87 -1.26 -10.53
CA HIS A 417 15.12 -1.27 -11.24
C HIS A 417 15.65 0.15 -11.45
N LEU A 418 16.97 0.28 -11.47
CA LEU A 418 17.67 1.53 -11.78
C LEU A 418 18.28 1.39 -13.17
N GLU A 419 18.30 2.47 -13.93
CA GLU A 419 18.85 2.54 -15.29
C GLU A 419 19.70 3.81 -15.41
N MET A 420 20.88 3.68 -16.02
CA MET A 420 21.75 4.79 -16.41
C MET A 420 22.49 4.47 -17.70
N VAL A 421 23.06 5.48 -18.35
CA VAL A 421 23.92 5.31 -19.53
C VAL A 421 25.32 5.77 -19.18
N VAL A 422 26.32 4.92 -19.41
CA VAL A 422 27.71 5.16 -19.02
C VAL A 422 28.62 5.03 -20.24
N HIS A 423 29.64 5.89 -20.31
CA HIS A 423 30.66 5.90 -21.36
C HIS A 423 31.78 4.85 -21.12
N VAL A 424 31.40 3.57 -21.10
CA VAL A 424 32.30 2.41 -21.01
C VAL A 424 31.83 1.33 -21.98
N ASP A 425 32.74 0.52 -22.49
CA ASP A 425 32.41 -0.65 -23.33
C ASP A 425 31.59 -1.71 -22.56
N ALA A 426 30.63 -2.34 -23.22
CA ALA A 426 29.68 -3.25 -22.58
C ALA A 426 30.36 -4.53 -22.09
N ALA A 427 31.38 -5.03 -22.81
CA ALA A 427 32.13 -6.20 -22.38
C ALA A 427 33.00 -5.88 -21.16
N GLN A 428 33.58 -4.68 -21.11
CA GLN A 428 34.33 -4.23 -19.94
C GLN A 428 33.43 -4.05 -18.71
N ALA A 429 32.27 -3.41 -18.88
CA ALA A 429 31.29 -3.27 -17.81
C ALA A 429 30.79 -4.65 -17.31
N PHE A 430 30.60 -5.61 -18.22
CA PHE A 430 30.23 -6.98 -17.87
C PHE A 430 31.27 -7.67 -16.98
N LEU A 431 32.56 -7.54 -17.32
CA LEU A 431 33.64 -8.12 -16.50
C LEU A 431 33.67 -7.49 -15.11
N LEU A 432 33.65 -6.16 -15.03
CA LEU A 432 33.73 -5.40 -13.77
C LEU A 432 32.53 -5.69 -12.84
N LEU A 433 31.31 -5.71 -13.38
CA LEU A 433 30.09 -5.93 -12.58
C LEU A 433 29.85 -7.40 -12.25
N SER A 434 30.43 -8.33 -13.02
CA SER A 434 30.32 -9.77 -12.73
C SER A 434 31.23 -10.20 -11.58
N ASP A 435 32.33 -9.49 -11.32
CA ASP A 435 33.18 -9.76 -10.15
C ASP A 435 32.58 -9.15 -8.87
N LEU A 436 31.71 -9.91 -8.21
CA LEU A 436 31.09 -9.48 -6.97
C LEU A 436 32.08 -9.19 -5.84
N ARG A 437 33.34 -9.65 -5.90
CA ARG A 437 34.34 -9.36 -4.86
C ARG A 437 34.81 -7.91 -4.90
N ARG A 438 34.70 -7.25 -6.06
CA ARG A 438 35.00 -5.82 -6.24
C ARG A 438 33.80 -4.93 -5.92
N ARG A 439 32.61 -5.51 -5.77
CA ARG A 439 31.38 -4.77 -5.45
C ARG A 439 31.46 -3.92 -4.18
N PRO A 440 32.12 -4.35 -3.09
CA PRO A 440 32.35 -3.50 -1.90
C PRO A 440 33.12 -2.21 -2.15
N GLU A 441 33.88 -2.10 -3.26
CA GLU A 441 34.64 -0.89 -3.60
C GLU A 441 33.71 0.31 -3.88
N TRP A 442 32.49 0.06 -4.35
CA TRP A 442 31.53 1.10 -4.75
C TRP A 442 30.13 0.95 -4.13
N ASP A 443 29.72 -0.26 -3.78
CA ASP A 443 28.40 -0.55 -3.21
C ASP A 443 28.46 -0.66 -1.68
N ARG A 444 28.01 0.40 -0.98
CA ARG A 444 28.01 0.45 0.49
C ARG A 444 27.12 -0.61 1.14
N HIS A 445 26.23 -1.25 0.38
CA HIS A 445 25.40 -2.36 0.87
C HIS A 445 26.16 -3.68 0.93
N TYR A 446 27.33 -3.76 0.32
CA TYR A 446 28.20 -4.94 0.32
C TYR A 446 29.40 -4.65 1.23
N ARG A 447 29.35 -5.13 2.48
CA ARG A 447 30.44 -4.97 3.45
C ARG A 447 31.61 -5.91 3.13
N SER A 448 31.31 -7.16 2.84
CA SER A 448 32.29 -8.17 2.40
C SER A 448 31.62 -9.19 1.50
N VAL A 449 32.43 -9.79 0.63
CA VAL A 449 31.99 -10.80 -0.34
C VAL A 449 33.04 -11.89 -0.40
N ASP A 450 32.67 -13.09 0.06
CA ASP A 450 33.53 -14.25 0.06
C ASP A 450 33.05 -15.24 -1.00
N LEU A 451 33.96 -15.72 -1.84
CA LEU A 451 33.67 -16.77 -2.82
C LEU A 451 33.56 -18.11 -2.08
N VAL A 452 32.36 -18.69 -2.05
CA VAL A 452 32.10 -19.98 -1.41
C VAL A 452 32.48 -21.12 -2.33
N GLN A 453 31.99 -21.05 -3.57
CA GLN A 453 32.21 -22.09 -4.57
C GLN A 453 32.19 -21.49 -5.98
N GLN A 454 33.22 -21.75 -6.77
CA GLN A 454 33.15 -21.57 -8.22
C GLN A 454 32.46 -22.81 -8.81
N VAL A 455 31.32 -22.64 -9.47
CA VAL A 455 30.54 -23.73 -10.05
C VAL A 455 31.09 -24.09 -11.43
N ASP A 456 31.23 -23.09 -12.28
CA ASP A 456 31.88 -23.15 -13.59
C ASP A 456 32.51 -21.78 -13.93
N GLU A 457 32.90 -21.52 -15.18
CA GLU A 457 33.52 -20.25 -15.59
C GLU A 457 32.59 -19.03 -15.47
N ASP A 458 31.29 -19.24 -15.51
CA ASP A 458 30.26 -18.21 -15.57
C ASP A 458 29.31 -18.21 -14.37
N ASP A 459 29.42 -19.20 -13.49
CA ASP A 459 28.58 -19.39 -12.33
C ASP A 459 29.40 -19.54 -11.05
N ALA A 460 29.07 -18.74 -10.04
CA ALA A 460 29.74 -18.75 -8.74
C ALA A 460 28.75 -18.49 -7.60
N ILE A 461 29.02 -19.08 -6.44
CA ILE A 461 28.26 -18.85 -5.21
C ILE A 461 29.09 -18.01 -4.25
N TYR A 462 28.49 -16.95 -3.75
CA TYR A 462 29.10 -16.01 -2.84
C TYR A 462 28.36 -15.94 -1.50
N HIS A 463 29.11 -15.74 -0.43
CA HIS A 463 28.58 -15.30 0.86
C HIS A 463 28.79 -13.79 0.96
N VAL A 464 27.70 -13.06 1.10
CA VAL A 464 27.70 -11.59 1.11
C VAL A 464 27.22 -11.11 2.46
N ILE A 465 28.00 -10.23 3.10
CA ILE A 465 27.61 -9.57 4.34
C ILE A 465 27.20 -8.13 4.01
N SER A 466 26.02 -7.74 4.47
CA SER A 466 25.45 -6.41 4.33
C SER A 466 25.36 -5.73 5.70
N PRO A 467 25.64 -4.41 5.81
CA PRO A 467 25.48 -3.69 7.06
C PRO A 467 24.01 -3.70 7.51
N GLY A 468 23.78 -3.58 8.82
CA GLY A 468 22.42 -3.49 9.37
C GLY A 468 21.74 -2.20 8.93
N LEU A 469 20.69 -2.31 8.10
CA LEU A 469 19.90 -1.18 7.64
C LEU A 469 18.72 -0.88 8.59
N GLY A 470 18.43 0.41 8.80
CA GLY A 470 17.20 0.88 9.44
C GLY A 470 17.03 0.53 10.93
N GLY A 471 18.02 0.86 11.77
CA GLY A 471 17.91 0.74 13.23
C GLY A 471 18.10 -0.68 13.78
N ASN A 472 18.39 -1.68 12.93
CA ASN A 472 18.80 -3.01 13.35
C ASN A 472 20.31 -3.05 13.58
N ALA A 473 20.73 -3.45 14.80
CA ALA A 473 22.14 -3.53 15.15
C ALA A 473 22.88 -4.73 14.51
N LYS A 474 22.15 -5.77 14.06
CA LYS A 474 22.77 -6.96 13.46
C LYS A 474 22.91 -6.83 11.93
N PRO A 475 24.10 -7.15 11.38
CA PRO A 475 24.29 -7.25 9.93
C PRO A 475 23.45 -8.38 9.32
N GLN A 476 23.16 -8.25 8.02
CA GLN A 476 22.49 -9.31 7.25
C GLN A 476 23.53 -10.11 6.45
N ASP A 477 23.30 -11.40 6.30
CA ASP A 477 24.08 -12.24 5.40
C ASP A 477 23.21 -12.84 4.29
N PHE A 478 23.81 -13.06 3.13
CA PHE A 478 23.16 -13.64 1.97
C PHE A 478 24.08 -14.71 1.37
N VAL A 479 23.48 -15.81 0.90
CA VAL A 479 24.17 -16.80 0.07
C VAL A 479 23.58 -16.68 -1.33
N ILE A 480 24.39 -16.23 -2.30
CA ILE A 480 23.92 -15.80 -3.61
C ILE A 480 24.60 -16.61 -4.71
N LEU A 481 23.80 -17.22 -5.59
CA LEU A 481 24.25 -17.73 -6.88
C LEU A 481 24.28 -16.58 -7.89
N ALA A 482 25.46 -16.31 -8.44
CA ALA A 482 25.68 -15.36 -9.51
C ALA A 482 25.93 -16.11 -10.82
N SER A 483 25.10 -15.84 -11.82
CA SER A 483 25.14 -16.47 -13.15
C SER A 483 25.30 -15.39 -14.21
N ARG A 484 26.44 -15.37 -14.90
CA ARG A 484 26.73 -14.38 -15.94
C ARG A 484 26.60 -14.98 -17.34
N ARG A 485 26.03 -14.27 -18.30
CA ARG A 485 25.91 -14.73 -19.70
C ARG A 485 26.16 -13.57 -20.67
N LYS A 486 26.91 -13.88 -21.72
CA LYS A 486 27.10 -13.01 -22.88
C LYS A 486 25.85 -13.02 -23.77
N PRO A 487 25.60 -11.98 -24.58
CA PRO A 487 24.48 -11.95 -25.51
C PRO A 487 24.62 -13.06 -26.56
N CYS A 488 23.50 -13.70 -26.92
CA CYS A 488 23.49 -14.69 -27.99
C CYS A 488 23.44 -14.03 -29.38
N ASP A 489 22.66 -12.95 -29.49
CA ASP A 489 22.43 -12.21 -30.73
C ASP A 489 22.68 -10.70 -30.55
N ASN A 490 22.92 -9.99 -31.66
CA ASN A 490 23.06 -8.55 -31.66
C ASN A 490 21.78 -7.87 -31.16
N GLY A 491 21.90 -7.08 -30.10
CA GLY A 491 20.79 -6.38 -29.44
C GLY A 491 20.30 -7.05 -28.15
N GLU A 492 20.75 -8.27 -27.84
CA GLU A 492 20.54 -8.84 -26.50
C GLU A 492 21.48 -8.19 -25.47
N PRO A 493 21.05 -8.11 -24.20
CA PRO A 493 21.91 -7.62 -23.13
C PRO A 493 22.91 -8.69 -22.66
N TYR A 494 24.04 -8.22 -22.12
CA TYR A 494 24.80 -9.03 -21.17
C TYR A 494 24.01 -9.15 -19.87
N ILE A 495 23.99 -10.34 -19.28
CA ILE A 495 23.16 -10.62 -18.10
C ILE A 495 24.04 -11.10 -16.96
N ILE A 496 23.84 -10.53 -15.78
CA ILE A 496 24.43 -10.98 -14.51
C ILE A 496 23.27 -11.21 -13.55
N ALA A 497 22.79 -12.44 -13.47
CA ALA A 497 21.65 -12.82 -12.64
C ALA A 497 22.09 -13.27 -11.25
N LEU A 498 21.39 -12.79 -10.22
CA LEU A 498 21.66 -13.03 -8.81
C LEU A 498 20.41 -13.59 -8.13
N ARG A 499 20.55 -14.71 -7.44
CA ARG A 499 19.47 -15.27 -6.62
C ARG A 499 19.98 -15.93 -5.35
N SER A 500 19.14 -15.97 -4.32
CA SER A 500 19.50 -16.65 -3.07
C SER A 500 19.42 -18.17 -3.21
N VAL A 501 20.44 -18.85 -2.69
CA VAL A 501 20.50 -20.31 -2.59
C VAL A 501 20.84 -20.73 -1.17
N THR A 502 20.36 -21.90 -0.73
CA THR A 502 20.70 -22.45 0.59
C THR A 502 21.73 -23.55 0.46
N LEU A 503 22.78 -23.47 1.28
CA LEU A 503 23.87 -24.44 1.34
C LEU A 503 23.96 -25.02 2.74
N PRO A 504 24.15 -26.35 2.90
CA PRO A 504 24.35 -26.96 4.21
C PRO A 504 25.64 -26.50 4.90
N THR A 505 26.63 -26.02 4.14
CA THR A 505 27.89 -25.47 4.66
C THR A 505 27.75 -24.07 5.25
N HIS A 506 26.72 -23.33 4.86
CA HIS A 506 26.47 -21.94 5.29
C HIS A 506 25.04 -21.79 5.85
N PRO A 507 24.70 -22.52 6.94
CA PRO A 507 23.40 -22.39 7.59
C PRO A 507 23.26 -21.02 8.24
N GLU A 508 22.05 -20.69 8.69
CA GLU A 508 21.82 -19.45 9.44
C GLU A 508 22.60 -19.48 10.75
N VAL A 509 23.40 -18.43 10.98
CA VAL A 509 24.16 -18.26 12.21
C VAL A 509 23.60 -17.08 13.02
N PRO A 510 23.56 -17.17 14.36
CA PRO A 510 22.92 -16.15 15.20
C PRO A 510 23.61 -14.77 15.16
N GLU A 511 24.83 -14.69 14.62
CA GLU A 511 25.58 -13.45 14.40
C GLU A 511 24.93 -12.57 13.32
N TYR A 512 24.41 -13.19 12.26
CA TYR A 512 23.80 -12.53 11.12
C TYR A 512 22.29 -12.78 11.07
N ARG A 513 21.57 -11.90 10.38
CA ARG A 513 20.19 -12.17 9.99
C ARG A 513 20.19 -12.60 8.51
N ARG A 514 19.80 -13.84 8.23
CA ARG A 514 19.71 -14.33 6.85
C ARG A 514 18.72 -13.49 6.04
N GLY A 515 19.24 -12.87 4.98
CA GLY A 515 18.45 -12.20 3.97
C GLY A 515 18.32 -13.07 2.72
N GLU A 516 17.27 -12.83 1.96
CA GLU A 516 16.98 -13.56 0.73
C GLU A 516 16.57 -12.60 -0.39
N THR A 517 17.11 -12.84 -1.59
CA THR A 517 16.74 -12.17 -2.83
C THR A 517 16.19 -13.19 -3.81
N LEU A 518 14.95 -12.98 -4.26
CA LEU A 518 14.27 -13.89 -5.19
C LEU A 518 14.93 -13.89 -6.58
N CYS A 519 15.09 -12.69 -7.14
CA CYS A 519 15.73 -12.43 -8.41
C CYS A 519 16.23 -10.99 -8.41
N SER A 520 17.52 -10.81 -8.65
CA SER A 520 18.16 -9.51 -8.81
C SER A 520 19.25 -9.62 -9.88
N GLY A 521 19.82 -8.51 -10.32
CA GLY A 521 20.98 -8.57 -11.21
C GLY A 521 21.13 -7.39 -12.14
N PHE A 522 22.12 -7.47 -13.01
CA PHE A 522 22.41 -6.44 -14.01
C PHE A 522 22.06 -6.92 -15.42
N CYS A 523 21.56 -6.00 -16.23
CA CYS A 523 21.47 -6.13 -17.67
C CYS A 523 22.20 -4.96 -18.31
N LEU A 524 23.07 -5.27 -19.27
CA LEU A 524 23.93 -4.28 -19.93
C LEU A 524 23.66 -4.32 -21.43
N TRP A 525 23.19 -3.22 -22.00
CA TRP A 525 22.95 -3.10 -23.44
C TRP A 525 24.02 -2.23 -24.09
N HIS A 526 24.47 -2.66 -25.26
CA HIS A 526 25.35 -1.87 -26.11
C HIS A 526 24.51 -0.87 -26.91
N GLU A 527 24.73 0.44 -26.69
CA GLU A 527 23.97 1.54 -27.32
C GLU A 527 24.82 2.31 -28.36
N GLY A 528 26.14 2.09 -28.40
CA GLY A 528 27.05 2.72 -29.34
C GLY A 528 28.52 2.56 -28.94
N ASP A 529 29.43 3.22 -29.68
CA ASP A 529 30.88 3.16 -29.42
C ASP A 529 31.21 3.61 -27.99
N GLN A 530 31.66 2.65 -27.16
CA GLN A 530 31.95 2.82 -25.74
C GLN A 530 30.78 3.43 -24.94
N VAL A 531 29.54 3.14 -25.31
CA VAL A 531 28.35 3.54 -24.55
C VAL A 531 27.54 2.31 -24.16
N THR A 532 27.35 2.15 -22.85
CA THR A 532 26.61 1.03 -22.26
C THR A 532 25.45 1.56 -21.44
N LYS A 533 24.26 1.06 -21.71
CA LYS A 533 23.11 1.21 -20.82
C LYS A 533 23.19 0.15 -19.74
N VAL A 534 23.32 0.60 -18.49
CA VAL A 534 23.46 -0.24 -17.30
C VAL A 534 22.15 -0.20 -16.52
N SER A 535 21.50 -1.35 -16.38
CA SER A 535 20.32 -1.47 -15.52
C SER A 535 20.50 -2.52 -14.44
N TYR A 536 20.13 -2.18 -13.20
CA TYR A 536 20.09 -3.12 -12.07
C TYR A 536 18.64 -3.38 -11.67
N TYR A 537 18.24 -4.64 -11.64
CA TYR A 537 16.91 -5.09 -11.26
C TYR A 537 16.93 -5.76 -9.89
N ASN A 538 15.87 -5.55 -9.12
CA ASN A 538 15.56 -6.29 -7.90
C ASN A 538 14.07 -6.61 -7.87
N GLN A 539 13.72 -7.89 -7.89
CA GLN A 539 12.33 -8.34 -7.86
C GLN A 539 11.76 -8.29 -6.45
N ALA A 540 12.45 -8.92 -5.51
CA ALA A 540 12.01 -9.02 -4.13
C ALA A 540 13.21 -9.28 -3.20
N THR A 541 13.36 -8.43 -2.20
CA THR A 541 14.26 -8.64 -1.05
C THR A 541 13.52 -8.23 0.22
N PRO A 542 12.66 -9.11 0.79
CA PRO A 542 11.74 -8.74 1.87
C PRO A 542 12.46 -8.19 3.12
N GLY A 543 13.65 -8.71 3.41
CA GLY A 543 14.49 -8.25 4.53
C GLY A 543 14.93 -6.79 4.42
N LEU A 544 14.83 -6.17 3.24
CA LEU A 544 15.19 -4.79 2.94
C LEU A 544 13.98 -3.92 2.52
N LEU A 545 12.75 -4.40 2.71
CA LEU A 545 11.54 -3.69 2.25
C LEU A 545 11.49 -2.23 2.72
N ASN A 546 11.76 -1.95 4.00
CA ASN A 546 11.76 -0.60 4.55
C ASN A 546 12.78 0.33 3.86
N TYR A 547 13.94 -0.21 3.48
CA TYR A 547 14.96 0.54 2.76
C TYR A 547 14.50 0.83 1.31
N VAL A 548 13.91 -0.16 0.64
CA VAL A 548 13.36 -0.02 -0.71
C VAL A 548 12.23 1.02 -0.75
N THR A 549 11.24 0.93 0.15
CA THR A 549 10.11 1.85 0.19
C THR A 549 10.54 3.29 0.52
N THR A 550 11.57 3.47 1.35
CA THR A 550 12.14 4.79 1.64
C THR A 550 12.73 5.44 0.38
N ASN A 551 13.48 4.69 -0.41
CA ASN A 551 14.05 5.19 -1.67
C ASN A 551 12.97 5.41 -2.75
N VAL A 552 12.04 4.46 -2.92
CA VAL A 552 10.95 4.53 -3.91
C VAL A 552 9.98 5.69 -3.64
N SER A 553 9.73 6.01 -2.36
CA SER A 553 8.90 7.15 -1.98
C SER A 553 9.61 8.51 -2.15
N GLY A 554 10.92 8.50 -2.41
CA GLY A 554 11.74 9.70 -2.56
C GLY A 554 12.14 10.36 -1.23
N LEU A 555 12.06 9.62 -0.12
CA LEU A 555 12.54 10.10 1.18
C LEU A 555 14.04 9.89 1.38
N SER A 556 14.64 8.97 0.62
CA SER A 556 16.09 8.74 0.53
C SER A 556 16.54 8.79 -0.92
N SER A 557 17.80 9.20 -1.12
CA SER A 557 18.50 9.20 -2.40
C SER A 557 19.67 8.21 -2.43
N GLU A 558 19.69 7.24 -1.51
CA GLU A 558 20.78 6.27 -1.38
C GLU A 558 20.93 5.42 -2.66
N PHE A 559 19.82 4.98 -3.27
CA PHE A 559 19.81 4.30 -4.58
C PHE A 559 20.61 5.08 -5.64
N TYR A 560 20.34 6.38 -5.75
CA TYR A 560 21.00 7.26 -6.70
C TYR A 560 22.49 7.45 -6.37
N SER A 561 22.82 7.59 -5.08
CA SER A 561 24.21 7.74 -4.65
C SER A 561 25.05 6.49 -4.93
N THR A 562 24.48 5.30 -4.74
CA THR A 562 25.14 4.02 -5.03
C THR A 562 25.28 3.80 -6.53
N PHE A 563 24.27 4.16 -7.33
CA PHE A 563 24.37 4.07 -8.79
C PHE A 563 25.40 5.05 -9.37
N LYS A 564 25.51 6.27 -8.82
CA LYS A 564 26.62 7.18 -9.17
C LYS A 564 27.98 6.63 -8.77
N ALA A 565 28.10 6.00 -7.60
CA ALA A 565 29.35 5.33 -7.22
C ALA A 565 29.72 4.21 -8.20
N CYS A 566 28.72 3.46 -8.68
CA CYS A 566 28.89 2.46 -9.74
C CYS A 566 29.38 3.10 -11.05
N GLU A 567 28.78 4.22 -11.47
CA GLU A 567 29.22 4.97 -12.66
C GLU A 567 30.69 5.39 -12.54
N HIS A 568 31.08 5.99 -11.42
CA HIS A 568 32.47 6.36 -11.15
C HIS A 568 33.41 5.15 -11.18
N PHE A 569 33.03 4.05 -10.53
CA PHE A 569 33.81 2.81 -10.55
C PHE A 569 34.03 2.27 -11.97
N LEU A 570 33.00 2.28 -12.83
CA LEU A 570 33.13 1.86 -14.22
C LEU A 570 34.05 2.78 -15.02
N LEU A 571 33.95 4.10 -14.82
CA LEU A 571 34.77 5.09 -15.50
C LEU A 571 36.25 5.01 -15.08
N ASP A 572 36.51 4.82 -13.79
CA ASP A 572 37.87 4.70 -13.25
C ASP A 572 38.59 3.44 -13.76
N ASN A 573 37.83 2.37 -14.01
CA ASN A 573 38.34 1.07 -14.46
C ASN A 573 38.14 0.83 -15.98
N ARG A 574 37.87 1.88 -16.76
CA ARG A 574 37.63 1.77 -18.22
C ARG A 574 38.81 1.20 -19.02
N ASN A 575 40.03 1.40 -18.52
CA ASN A 575 41.29 0.95 -19.14
C ASN A 575 41.92 -0.24 -18.43
N ASP A 576 41.26 -0.75 -17.38
CA ASP A 576 41.77 -1.82 -16.55
C ASP A 576 41.63 -3.14 -17.34
N LEU A 577 42.65 -3.46 -18.13
CA LEU A 577 42.78 -4.76 -18.78
C LEU A 577 42.89 -5.80 -17.66
N ALA A 578 41.79 -6.48 -17.36
CA ALA A 578 41.80 -7.60 -16.43
C ALA A 578 42.94 -8.57 -16.83
N PRO A 579 43.89 -8.90 -15.94
CA PRO A 579 45.08 -9.67 -16.27
C PRO A 579 44.82 -11.17 -16.48
N SER A 580 43.68 -11.55 -17.06
CA SER A 580 43.28 -12.96 -17.26
C SER A 580 42.86 -13.33 -18.69
N LEU A 581 43.04 -12.46 -19.68
CA LEU A 581 42.70 -12.77 -21.08
C LEU A 581 43.89 -12.73 -22.07
N GLN A 582 45.15 -12.80 -21.60
CA GLN A 582 46.32 -12.98 -22.47
C GLN A 582 46.81 -14.44 -22.58
N THR A 583 46.06 -15.41 -22.07
CA THR A 583 46.23 -16.82 -22.44
C THR A 583 44.88 -17.44 -22.71
N LEU A 584 44.35 -17.17 -23.90
CA LEU A 584 43.42 -18.04 -24.63
C LEU A 584 43.85 -18.05 -26.10
#